data_AF-A0A4R0NXE9-F1
#
_entry.id   AF-A0A4R0NXE9-F1
#
_cell.length_a   1.000
_cell.length_b   1.000
_cell.length_c   1.000
_cell.angle_alpha   90.00
_cell.angle_beta   90.00
_cell.angle_gamma   90.00
#
_symmetry.space_group_name_H-M   'P 1'
#
loop_
_entity.id
_entity.type
_entity.pdbx_description
1 polymer ?
#
loop_
_entity_poly.entity_id
_entity_poly.type
_entity_poly.pdbx_seq_one_letter_code
_entity_poly.pdbx_strand_id
1 'polypeptide(L)'
;MSARLPVRPASSRGVPDRPARSRQRMIVSKPPETSIPMRSPPLSPDAARAEELRRRREAESEAALREIDEAYRQDQMAEFGRRYGKPLLAGILLALVALGGFLFWQHRQEQERERGSEALVTALDQVEAGNLAAAEQGLAPVLAEGSDGARALARMLTAGIAAQNGNARRAGEEFAAIADDGSVPAELRQLARIRQVALQFDQLPPQRVVALLADQARPGQPFFGSAGELVGMALLEQGNTQQAGALFGQIARDAAVPESLRSRARQMAGLLGVDTIEDVREVIGQQGAVPQGEAGPAAAAPAAE
;
A
#
# COMPACT_ATOMS: atom_id res chain seq x y z
N MET A 1 3.66 -17.80 -36.64
CA MET A 1 2.83 -16.78 -37.31
C MET A 1 2.53 -15.69 -36.29
N SER A 2 3.07 -14.51 -36.53
CA SER A 2 3.01 -13.33 -35.65
C SER A 2 1.68 -12.60 -35.80
N ALA A 3 0.99 -12.31 -34.70
CA ALA A 3 -0.12 -11.36 -34.65
C ALA A 3 -0.07 -10.62 -33.30
N ARG A 4 0.76 -9.58 -33.21
CA ARG A 4 0.37 -8.15 -33.26
C ARG A 4 -0.76 -7.80 -32.28
N LEU A 5 -0.35 -7.27 -31.12
CA LEU A 5 -1.16 -6.50 -30.18
C LEU A 5 -1.82 -5.28 -30.88
N PRO A 6 -3.09 -4.95 -30.58
CA PRO A 6 -3.62 -3.64 -30.86
C PRO A 6 -3.20 -2.65 -29.76
N VAL A 7 -2.36 -1.70 -30.15
CA VAL A 7 -2.00 -0.50 -29.39
C VAL A 7 -3.26 0.37 -29.21
N ARG A 8 -3.63 0.67 -27.96
CA ARG A 8 -4.68 1.65 -27.64
C ARG A 8 -4.25 3.04 -28.11
N PRO A 9 -5.10 3.81 -28.80
CA PRO A 9 -4.79 5.19 -29.13
C PRO A 9 -4.83 6.06 -27.85
N ALA A 10 -3.77 6.82 -27.63
CA ALA A 10 -3.70 7.85 -26.61
C ALA A 10 -4.81 8.89 -26.86
N SER A 11 -5.70 9.04 -25.88
CA SER A 11 -6.70 10.10 -25.87
C SER A 11 -5.97 11.44 -25.66
N SER A 12 -5.75 12.14 -26.76
CA SER A 12 -5.27 13.52 -26.80
C SER A 12 -6.38 14.43 -26.29
N ARG A 13 -6.40 14.68 -24.97
CA ARG A 13 -7.17 15.79 -24.42
C ARG A 13 -6.50 17.08 -24.87
N GLY A 14 -7.14 17.71 -25.85
CA GLY A 14 -6.81 19.03 -26.35
C GLY A 14 -6.73 20.02 -25.22
N VAL A 15 -5.51 20.51 -24.99
CA VAL A 15 -5.28 21.78 -24.32
C VAL A 15 -5.81 22.85 -25.26
N PRO A 16 -6.74 23.72 -24.84
CA PRO A 16 -7.12 24.85 -25.68
C PRO A 16 -5.91 25.79 -25.78
N ASP A 17 -5.36 25.89 -26.99
CA ASP A 17 -4.44 26.95 -27.41
C ASP A 17 -5.03 28.29 -26.97
N ARG A 18 -4.42 28.90 -25.93
CA ARG A 18 -4.64 30.31 -25.64
C ARG A 18 -3.86 31.08 -26.69
N PRO A 19 -4.52 31.81 -27.61
CA PRO A 19 -3.79 32.68 -28.51
C PRO A 19 -3.07 33.74 -27.66
N ALA A 20 -1.75 33.79 -27.80
CA ALA A 20 -0.94 34.90 -27.35
C ALA A 20 -1.53 36.18 -27.96
N ARG A 21 -2.33 36.92 -27.20
CA ARG A 21 -2.66 38.30 -27.53
C ARG A 21 -1.42 39.14 -27.28
N SER A 22 -0.48 39.03 -28.22
CA SER A 22 0.44 40.11 -28.55
C SER A 22 -0.43 41.31 -28.92
N ARG A 23 -0.66 42.20 -27.96
CA ARG A 23 -1.10 43.55 -28.26
C ARG A 23 0.11 44.26 -28.89
N GLN A 24 0.43 43.90 -30.14
CA GLN A 24 1.03 44.84 -31.07
C GLN A 24 0.01 45.96 -31.23
N ARG A 25 0.17 47.00 -30.42
CA ARG A 25 -0.43 48.29 -30.74
C ARG A 25 0.08 48.63 -32.13
N MET A 26 -0.84 48.64 -33.09
CA MET A 26 -0.71 49.31 -34.38
C MET A 26 -0.01 50.64 -34.13
N ILE A 27 1.27 50.70 -34.49
CA ILE A 27 1.95 51.96 -34.69
C ILE A 27 1.36 52.46 -36.00
N VAL A 28 0.32 53.30 -35.89
CA VAL A 28 -0.09 54.16 -36.98
C VAL A 28 1.14 55.01 -37.29
N SER A 29 1.87 54.63 -38.33
CA SER A 29 2.94 55.45 -38.90
C SER A 29 2.31 56.70 -39.49
N LYS A 30 2.15 57.72 -38.63
CA LYS A 30 1.92 59.10 -39.03
C LYS A 30 3.05 59.48 -40.01
N PRO A 31 2.76 60.09 -41.17
CA PRO A 31 3.79 60.47 -42.13
C PRO A 31 4.81 61.41 -41.45
N PRO A 32 6.08 61.42 -41.90
CA PRO A 32 7.07 62.33 -41.35
C PRO A 32 6.64 63.76 -41.68
N GLU A 33 5.96 64.41 -40.73
CA GLU A 33 5.90 65.86 -40.70
C GLU A 33 7.36 66.31 -40.59
N THR A 34 7.89 66.84 -41.69
CA THR A 34 9.11 67.61 -41.70
C THR A 34 8.81 68.90 -40.93
N SER A 35 8.69 68.79 -39.61
CA SER A 35 8.83 69.93 -38.73
C SER A 35 10.29 70.31 -38.82
N ILE A 36 10.60 71.23 -39.74
CA ILE A 36 11.76 72.11 -39.64
C ILE A 36 11.85 72.44 -38.15
N PRO A 37 12.93 72.05 -37.42
CA PRO A 37 13.08 72.50 -36.05
C PRO A 37 13.09 74.01 -36.19
N MET A 38 12.02 74.67 -35.76
CA MET A 38 12.08 76.09 -35.47
C MET A 38 13.21 76.16 -34.46
N ARG A 39 14.38 76.54 -34.97
CA ARG A 39 15.58 76.77 -34.19
C ARG A 39 15.11 77.82 -33.22
N SER A 40 14.84 77.38 -31.99
CA SER A 40 14.51 78.25 -30.89
C SER A 40 15.52 79.40 -31.00
N PRO A 41 15.06 80.66 -31.05
CA PRO A 41 16.00 81.79 -31.12
C PRO A 41 17.09 81.53 -30.07
N PRO A 42 18.38 81.76 -30.40
CA PRO A 42 19.46 81.43 -29.49
C PRO A 42 19.06 82.00 -28.13
N LEU A 43 18.84 81.10 -27.18
CA LEU A 43 18.44 81.49 -25.84
C LEU A 43 19.43 82.58 -25.45
N SER A 44 18.92 83.72 -24.98
CA SER A 44 19.81 84.76 -24.46
C SER A 44 20.80 84.11 -23.49
N PRO A 45 22.03 84.64 -23.33
CA PRO A 45 23.03 84.05 -22.44
C PRO A 45 22.45 83.70 -21.05
N ASP A 46 21.46 84.47 -20.60
CA ASP A 46 20.71 84.24 -19.36
C ASP A 46 19.72 83.05 -19.43
N ALA A 47 19.04 82.84 -20.56
CA ALA A 47 18.07 81.76 -20.73
C ALA A 47 18.73 80.39 -20.98
N ALA A 48 19.86 80.32 -21.68
CA ALA A 48 20.64 79.08 -21.85
C ALA A 48 21.23 78.62 -20.50
N ARG A 49 21.75 79.57 -19.72
CA ARG A 49 22.27 79.35 -18.37
C ARG A 49 21.14 78.93 -17.41
N ALA A 50 19.94 79.49 -17.57
CA ALA A 50 18.76 79.09 -16.80
C ALA A 50 18.32 77.64 -17.11
N GLU A 51 18.40 77.19 -18.36
CA GLU A 51 18.05 75.81 -18.72
C GLU A 51 19.09 74.79 -18.23
N GLU A 52 20.39 75.10 -18.32
CA GLU A 52 21.45 74.24 -17.77
C GLU A 52 21.32 74.10 -16.24
N LEU A 53 21.02 75.20 -15.55
CA LEU A 53 20.74 75.18 -14.11
C LEU A 53 19.49 74.36 -13.77
N ARG A 54 18.45 74.38 -14.61
CA ARG A 54 17.26 73.54 -14.45
C ARG A 54 17.60 72.06 -14.62
N ARG A 55 18.33 71.67 -15.66
CA ARG A 55 18.75 70.28 -15.89
C ARG A 55 19.67 69.76 -14.79
N ARG A 56 20.58 70.61 -14.28
CA ARG A 56 21.41 70.27 -13.11
C ARG A 56 20.56 70.06 -11.86
N ARG A 57 19.59 70.94 -11.59
CA ARG A 57 18.64 70.78 -10.48
C ARG A 57 17.78 69.53 -10.62
N GLU A 58 17.37 69.18 -11.84
CA GLU A 58 16.60 67.96 -12.13
C GLU A 58 17.46 66.72 -11.88
N ALA A 59 18.70 66.67 -12.38
CA ALA A 59 19.63 65.57 -12.13
C ALA A 59 20.00 65.44 -10.64
N GLU A 60 20.21 66.56 -9.94
CA GLU A 60 20.42 66.60 -8.49
C GLU A 60 19.18 66.10 -7.74
N SER A 61 17.97 66.47 -8.17
CA SER A 61 16.72 66.00 -7.58
C SER A 61 16.48 64.51 -7.82
N GLU A 62 16.79 63.98 -9.00
CA GLU A 62 16.71 62.55 -9.30
C GLU A 62 17.74 61.72 -8.54
N ALA A 63 18.94 62.28 -8.30
CA ALA A 63 19.96 61.65 -7.46
C ALA A 63 19.52 61.64 -5.99
N ALA A 64 19.01 62.76 -5.49
CA ALA A 64 18.49 62.89 -4.13
C ALA A 64 17.28 61.97 -3.89
N LEU A 65 16.33 61.88 -4.84
CA LEU A 65 15.18 60.99 -4.75
C LEU A 65 15.60 59.51 -4.72
N ARG A 66 16.60 59.12 -5.52
CA ARG A 66 17.17 57.76 -5.49
C ARG A 66 17.88 57.46 -4.18
N GLU A 67 18.65 58.40 -3.64
CA GLU A 67 19.35 58.25 -2.37
C GLU A 67 18.36 58.15 -1.19
N ILE A 68 17.28 58.94 -1.23
CA ILE A 68 16.20 58.89 -0.23
C ILE A 68 15.44 57.56 -0.31
N ASP A 69 15.08 57.09 -1.51
CA ASP A 69 14.41 55.79 -1.70
C ASP A 69 15.28 54.62 -1.25
N GLU A 70 16.59 54.68 -1.52
CA GLU A 70 17.55 53.65 -1.10
C GLU A 70 17.72 53.66 0.43
N ALA A 71 17.83 54.84 1.05
CA ALA A 71 17.86 54.97 2.51
C ALA A 71 16.56 54.47 3.15
N TYR A 72 15.39 54.80 2.57
CA TYR A 72 14.09 54.33 3.05
C TYR A 72 13.92 52.81 2.89
N ARG A 73 14.41 52.23 1.79
CA ARG A 73 14.45 50.76 1.61
C ARG A 73 15.37 50.10 2.62
N GLN A 74 16.57 50.65 2.84
CA GLN A 74 17.50 50.13 3.83
C GLN A 74 16.90 50.17 5.24
N ASP A 75 16.22 51.25 5.60
CA ASP A 75 15.58 51.38 6.91
C ASP A 75 14.41 50.40 7.07
N GLN A 76 13.58 50.20 6.04
CA GLN A 76 12.52 49.19 6.07
C GLN A 76 13.06 47.76 6.21
N MET A 77 14.15 47.42 5.52
CA MET A 77 14.80 46.11 5.64
C MET A 77 15.46 45.95 7.02
N ALA A 78 16.05 47.02 7.56
CA ALA A 78 16.62 47.03 8.90
C ALA A 78 15.55 46.91 9.99
N GLU A 79 14.40 47.58 9.84
CA GLU A 79 13.26 47.48 10.76
C GLU A 79 12.64 46.08 10.71
N PHE A 80 12.45 45.52 9.52
CA PHE A 80 11.99 44.14 9.35
C PHE A 80 12.96 43.15 10.01
N GLY A 81 14.26 43.29 9.76
CA GLY A 81 15.30 42.45 10.39
C GLY A 81 15.32 42.57 11.92
N ARG A 82 15.17 43.78 12.47
CA ARG A 82 15.12 44.00 13.92
C ARG A 82 13.84 43.44 14.56
N ARG A 83 12.69 43.58 13.91
CA ARG A 83 11.39 43.18 14.42
C ARG A 83 11.11 41.68 14.24
N TYR A 84 11.48 41.12 13.10
CA TYR A 84 11.17 39.74 12.73
C TYR A 84 12.38 38.81 12.73
N GLY A 85 13.62 39.31 12.70
CA GLY A 85 14.81 38.46 12.64
C GLY A 85 14.95 37.51 13.83
N LYS A 86 14.80 38.02 15.06
CA LYS A 86 14.86 37.20 16.29
C LYS A 86 13.73 36.15 16.36
N PRO A 87 12.43 36.49 16.19
CA PRO A 87 11.37 35.48 16.24
C PRO A 87 11.42 34.50 15.06
N LEU A 88 11.83 34.93 13.86
CA LEU A 88 12.03 34.04 12.72
C LEU A 88 13.16 33.03 13.00
N LEU A 89 14.30 33.50 13.52
CA LEU A 89 15.42 32.63 13.90
C LEU A 89 15.01 31.66 15.02
N ALA A 90 14.29 32.13 16.03
CA ALA A 90 13.75 31.28 17.09
C ALA A 90 12.79 30.22 16.54
N GLY A 91 11.91 30.59 15.59
CA GLY A 91 11.00 29.67 14.91
C GLY A 91 11.74 28.60 14.09
N ILE A 92 12.79 29.00 13.36
CA ILE A 92 13.65 28.07 12.62
C ILE A 92 14.35 27.11 13.58
N LEU A 93 14.94 27.63 14.67
CA LEU A 93 15.60 26.79 15.68
C LEU A 93 14.62 25.80 16.32
N LEU A 94 13.42 26.23 16.67
CA LEU A 94 12.37 25.37 17.21
C LEU A 94 11.99 24.25 16.21
N ALA A 95 11.81 24.61 14.94
CA ALA A 95 11.50 23.65 13.87
C ALA A 95 12.64 22.63 13.68
N LEU A 96 13.90 23.07 13.73
CA LEU A 96 15.06 22.18 13.63
C LEU A 96 15.16 21.22 14.83
N VAL A 97 14.88 21.70 16.05
CA VAL A 97 14.84 20.84 17.25
C VAL A 97 13.72 19.81 17.15
N ALA A 98 12.52 20.23 16.73
CA ALA A 98 11.39 19.33 16.53
C ALA A 98 11.69 18.27 15.45
N LEU A 99 12.29 18.68 14.33
CA LEU A 99 12.70 17.77 13.26
C LEU A 99 13.78 16.79 13.74
N GLY A 100 14.79 17.27 14.45
CA GLY A 100 15.85 16.42 15.01
C GLY A 100 15.31 15.40 16.01
N GLY A 101 14.38 15.81 16.87
CA GLY A 101 13.67 14.90 17.79
C GLY A 101 12.84 13.85 17.04
N PHE A 102 12.11 14.25 16.00
CA PHE A 102 11.33 13.33 15.16
C PHE A 102 12.21 12.29 14.46
N LEU A 103 13.31 12.74 13.84
CA LEU A 103 14.27 11.86 13.16
C LEU A 103 14.94 10.88 14.13
N PHE A 104 15.31 11.34 15.33
CA PHE A 104 15.87 10.46 16.36
C PHE A 104 14.87 9.40 16.82
N TRP A 105 13.61 9.79 17.06
CA TRP A 105 12.55 8.85 17.41
C TRP A 105 12.29 7.83 16.30
N GLN A 106 12.21 8.29 15.05
CA GLN A 106 12.04 7.43 13.89
C GLN A 106 13.20 6.44 13.73
N HIS A 107 14.44 6.90 13.90
CA HIS A 107 15.62 6.04 13.80
C HIS A 107 15.65 4.97 14.90
N ARG A 108 15.28 5.33 16.13
CA ARG A 108 15.14 4.37 17.25
C ARG A 108 14.13 3.28 16.93
N GLN A 109 12.95 3.67 16.42
CA GLN A 109 11.89 2.74 16.02
C GLN A 109 12.34 1.81 14.90
N GLU A 110 13.09 2.32 13.93
CA GLU A 110 13.59 1.52 12.82
C GLU A 110 14.61 0.47 13.29
N GLN A 111 15.56 0.87 14.15
CA GLN A 111 16.52 -0.09 14.71
C GLN A 111 15.86 -1.21 15.53
N GLU A 112 14.81 -0.90 16.28
CA GLU A 112 14.05 -1.92 17.04
C GLU A 112 13.34 -2.90 16.09
N ARG A 113 12.79 -2.40 14.96
CA ARG A 113 12.17 -3.24 13.92
C ARG A 113 13.19 -4.09 13.18
N GLU A 114 14.36 -3.55 12.87
CA GLU A 114 15.45 -4.28 12.22
C GLU A 114 15.88 -5.47 13.07
N ARG A 115 16.21 -5.24 14.35
CA ARG A 115 16.61 -6.31 15.29
C ARG A 115 15.51 -7.35 15.48
N GLY A 116 14.26 -6.89 15.62
CA GLY A 116 13.11 -7.79 15.73
C GLY A 116 12.92 -8.67 14.49
N SER A 117 13.11 -8.10 13.30
CA SER A 117 12.99 -8.82 12.02
C SER A 117 14.12 -9.83 11.83
N GLU A 118 15.36 -9.44 12.12
CA GLU A 118 16.52 -10.33 12.05
C GLU A 118 16.35 -11.53 12.97
N ALA A 119 15.92 -11.31 14.22
CA ALA A 119 15.67 -12.39 15.17
C ALA A 119 14.52 -13.32 14.72
N LEU A 120 13.44 -12.77 14.15
CA LEU A 120 12.34 -13.58 13.60
C LEU A 120 12.78 -14.44 12.42
N VAL A 121 13.52 -13.87 11.46
CA VAL A 121 14.03 -14.60 10.29
C VAL A 121 15.02 -15.66 10.73
N THR A 122 15.96 -15.32 11.61
CA THR A 122 16.93 -16.29 12.16
C THR A 122 16.20 -17.43 12.89
N ALA A 123 15.17 -17.13 13.67
CA ALA A 123 14.39 -18.17 14.33
C ALA A 123 13.67 -19.08 13.33
N LEU A 124 13.14 -18.54 12.22
CA LEU A 124 12.56 -19.33 11.14
C LEU A 124 13.60 -20.25 10.49
N ASP A 125 14.79 -19.74 10.18
CA ASP A 125 15.88 -20.56 9.63
C ASP A 125 16.27 -21.70 10.57
N GLN A 126 16.29 -21.44 11.88
CA GLN A 126 16.55 -22.48 12.89
C GLN A 126 15.41 -23.50 12.97
N VAL A 127 14.14 -23.08 12.81
CA VAL A 127 13.00 -24.00 12.71
C VAL A 127 13.14 -24.90 11.48
N GLU A 128 13.46 -24.33 10.32
CA GLU A 128 13.68 -25.08 9.08
C GLU A 128 14.85 -26.07 9.19
N ALA A 129 15.91 -25.68 9.91
CA ALA A 129 17.04 -26.55 10.22
C ALA A 129 16.75 -27.62 11.30
N GLY A 130 15.55 -27.62 11.89
CA GLY A 130 15.16 -28.55 12.97
C GLY A 130 15.72 -28.18 14.35
N ASN A 131 16.39 -27.04 14.48
CA ASN A 131 16.99 -26.54 15.72
C ASN A 131 15.97 -25.77 16.58
N LEU A 132 14.88 -26.44 16.95
CA LEU A 132 13.72 -25.81 17.61
C LEU A 132 14.05 -25.08 18.92
N ALA A 133 14.95 -25.63 19.73
CA ALA A 133 15.39 -25.00 20.98
C ALA A 133 16.18 -23.70 20.73
N ALA A 134 17.03 -23.68 19.70
CA ALA A 134 17.79 -22.48 19.33
C ALA A 134 16.87 -21.40 18.75
N ALA A 135 15.88 -21.80 17.93
CA ALA A 135 14.85 -20.90 17.43
C ALA A 135 14.08 -20.22 18.58
N GLU A 136 13.63 -21.01 19.57
CA GLU A 136 12.88 -20.50 20.71
C GLU A 136 13.72 -19.55 21.57
N GLN A 137 14.99 -19.88 21.82
CA GLN A 137 15.92 -19.00 22.53
C GLN A 137 16.17 -17.68 21.78
N GLY A 138 16.30 -17.73 20.46
CA GLY A 138 16.48 -16.55 19.61
C GLY A 138 15.30 -15.58 19.63
N LEU A 139 14.10 -16.05 19.99
CA LEU A 139 12.89 -15.22 20.09
C LEU A 139 12.73 -14.49 21.42
N ALA A 140 13.44 -14.91 22.47
CA ALA A 140 13.37 -14.28 23.80
C ALA A 140 13.55 -12.75 23.80
N PRO A 141 14.55 -12.15 23.11
CA PRO A 141 14.69 -10.70 23.06
C PRO A 141 13.51 -10.01 22.36
N VAL A 142 12.97 -10.62 21.29
CA VAL A 142 11.80 -10.06 20.58
C VAL A 142 10.57 -10.08 21.47
N LEU A 143 10.36 -11.16 22.22
CA LEU A 143 9.25 -11.30 23.16
C LEU A 143 9.31 -10.28 24.31
N ALA A 144 10.51 -9.91 24.76
CA ALA A 144 10.71 -8.98 25.87
C ALA A 144 10.65 -7.50 25.42
N GLU A 145 11.31 -7.17 24.31
CA GLU A 145 11.62 -5.78 23.94
C GLU A 145 11.09 -5.38 22.56
N GLY A 146 10.59 -6.33 21.76
CA GLY A 146 10.11 -6.05 20.41
C GLY A 146 8.86 -5.17 20.38
N SER A 147 8.59 -4.55 19.23
CA SER A 147 7.32 -3.86 18.99
C SER A 147 6.11 -4.80 19.10
N ASP A 148 4.90 -4.26 19.31
CA ASP A 148 3.68 -5.07 19.48
C ASP A 148 3.47 -6.11 18.36
N GLY A 149 3.68 -5.70 17.11
CA GLY A 149 3.59 -6.60 15.96
C GLY A 149 4.69 -7.67 15.94
N ALA A 150 5.94 -7.30 16.25
CA ALA A 150 7.04 -8.26 16.32
C ALA A 150 6.86 -9.26 17.47
N ARG A 151 6.38 -8.81 18.63
CA ARG A 151 6.01 -9.67 19.76
C ARG A 151 4.90 -10.64 19.39
N ALA A 152 3.85 -10.16 18.70
CA ALA A 152 2.77 -11.02 18.24
C ALA A 152 3.28 -12.12 17.30
N LEU A 153 4.13 -11.80 16.33
CA LEU A 153 4.74 -12.77 15.43
C LEU A 153 5.69 -13.73 16.16
N ALA A 154 6.49 -13.24 17.10
CA ALA A 154 7.36 -14.08 17.92
C ALA A 154 6.56 -15.08 18.75
N ARG A 155 5.46 -14.65 19.39
CA ARG A 155 4.55 -15.54 20.11
C ARG A 155 3.92 -16.59 19.19
N MET A 156 3.49 -16.21 17.99
CA MET A 156 2.97 -17.14 16.99
C MET A 156 4.02 -18.21 16.62
N LEU A 157 5.28 -17.81 16.44
CA LEU A 157 6.36 -18.74 16.12
C LEU A 157 6.70 -19.65 17.30
N THR A 158 6.77 -19.12 18.52
CA THR A 158 6.94 -19.92 19.75
C THR A 158 5.82 -20.95 19.91
N ALA A 159 4.56 -20.58 19.66
CA ALA A 159 3.44 -21.51 19.66
C ALA A 159 3.59 -22.60 18.58
N GLY A 160 4.04 -22.23 17.38
CA GLY A 160 4.35 -23.17 16.30
C GLY A 160 5.50 -24.12 16.64
N ILE A 161 6.54 -23.65 17.32
CA ILE A 161 7.65 -24.47 17.82
C ILE A 161 7.15 -25.46 18.87
N ALA A 162 6.31 -25.02 19.81
CA ALA A 162 5.70 -25.90 20.79
C ALA A 162 4.85 -27.00 20.13
N ALA A 163 4.11 -26.67 19.07
CA ALA A 163 3.33 -27.63 18.29
C ALA A 163 4.23 -28.66 17.59
N GLN A 164 5.32 -28.20 16.96
CA GLN A 164 6.29 -29.08 16.30
C GLN A 164 7.02 -30.01 17.29
N ASN A 165 7.25 -29.56 18.51
CA ASN A 165 7.79 -30.37 19.60
C ASN A 165 6.77 -31.37 20.19
N GLY A 166 5.58 -31.51 19.60
CA GLY A 166 4.53 -32.41 20.08
C GLY A 166 3.78 -31.90 21.31
N ASN A 167 4.03 -30.66 21.75
CA ASN A 167 3.36 -30.07 22.90
C ASN A 167 2.12 -29.26 22.45
N ALA A 168 1.12 -29.98 21.93
CA ALA A 168 -0.12 -29.39 21.42
C ALA A 168 -0.88 -28.57 22.49
N ARG A 169 -0.81 -28.99 23.76
CA ARG A 169 -1.43 -28.27 24.89
C ARG A 169 -0.81 -26.88 25.06
N ARG A 170 0.52 -26.80 25.22
CA ARG A 170 1.24 -25.53 25.33
C ARG A 170 0.99 -24.66 24.09
N ALA A 171 1.12 -25.25 22.89
CA ALA A 171 0.91 -24.51 21.65
C ALA A 171 -0.49 -23.89 21.57
N GLY A 172 -1.52 -24.65 21.94
CA GLY A 172 -2.89 -24.14 21.96
C GLY A 172 -3.14 -23.09 23.04
N GLU A 173 -2.50 -23.19 24.22
CA GLU A 173 -2.54 -22.13 25.25
C GLU A 173 -1.91 -20.82 24.74
N GLU A 174 -0.77 -20.89 24.07
CA GLU A 174 -0.10 -19.72 23.48
C GLU A 174 -0.94 -19.10 22.35
N PHE A 175 -1.49 -19.91 21.45
CA PHE A 175 -2.39 -19.40 20.40
C PHE A 175 -3.67 -18.80 20.97
N ALA A 176 -4.23 -19.36 22.05
CA ALA A 176 -5.38 -18.78 22.74
C ALA A 176 -5.05 -17.40 23.31
N ALA A 177 -3.90 -17.27 23.98
CA ALA A 177 -3.44 -15.99 24.52
C ALA A 177 -3.30 -14.91 23.43
N ILE A 178 -2.77 -15.26 22.26
CA ILE A 178 -2.68 -14.33 21.12
C ILE A 178 -4.07 -13.97 20.60
N ALA A 179 -4.98 -14.94 20.50
CA ALA A 179 -6.33 -14.72 19.99
C ALA A 179 -7.21 -13.86 20.92
N ASP A 180 -6.91 -13.85 22.22
CA ASP A 180 -7.59 -13.09 23.26
C ASP A 180 -6.96 -11.70 23.53
N ASP A 181 -5.76 -11.43 23.01
CA ASP A 181 -5.03 -10.16 23.20
C ASP A 181 -5.52 -9.07 22.25
N GLY A 182 -6.33 -8.14 22.76
CA GLY A 182 -6.90 -7.03 21.99
C GLY A 182 -5.88 -6.07 21.35
N SER A 183 -4.61 -6.09 21.77
CA SER A 183 -3.53 -5.29 21.17
C SER A 183 -3.00 -5.88 19.86
N VAL A 184 -3.22 -7.18 19.63
CA VAL A 184 -2.77 -7.88 18.42
C VAL A 184 -3.69 -7.57 17.24
N PRO A 185 -3.19 -7.34 16.02
CA PRO A 185 -4.02 -7.16 14.82
C PRO A 185 -5.07 -8.26 14.63
N ALA A 186 -6.28 -7.88 14.19
CA ALA A 186 -7.44 -8.76 14.14
C ALA A 186 -7.18 -10.03 13.31
N GLU A 187 -6.44 -9.91 12.21
CA GLU A 187 -6.08 -11.00 11.30
C GLU A 187 -5.17 -12.02 11.99
N LEU A 188 -4.22 -11.56 12.80
CA LEU A 188 -3.33 -12.44 13.57
C LEU A 188 -4.09 -13.16 14.69
N ARG A 189 -5.00 -12.46 15.39
CA ARG A 189 -5.87 -13.10 16.41
C ARG A 189 -6.76 -14.17 15.79
N GLN A 190 -7.31 -13.88 14.63
CA GLN A 190 -8.13 -14.80 13.85
C GLN A 190 -7.36 -16.05 13.43
N LEU A 191 -6.14 -15.88 12.91
CA LEU A 191 -5.26 -17.00 12.58
C LEU A 191 -4.88 -17.82 13.82
N ALA A 192 -4.54 -17.14 14.91
CA ALA A 192 -4.21 -17.79 16.19
C ALA A 192 -5.38 -18.63 16.70
N ARG A 193 -6.61 -18.12 16.62
CA ARG A 193 -7.82 -18.87 17.00
C ARG A 193 -7.97 -20.15 16.18
N ILE A 194 -7.78 -20.08 14.87
CA ILE A 194 -7.86 -21.26 13.98
C ILE A 194 -6.78 -22.27 14.35
N ARG A 195 -5.55 -21.82 14.62
CA ARG A 195 -4.44 -22.70 15.03
C ARG A 195 -4.69 -23.34 16.39
N GLN A 196 -5.21 -22.59 17.37
CA GLN A 196 -5.65 -23.12 18.66
C GLN A 196 -6.66 -24.25 18.46
N VAL A 197 -7.74 -23.97 17.73
CA VAL A 197 -8.84 -24.93 17.55
C VAL A 197 -8.36 -26.15 16.77
N ALA A 198 -7.53 -25.99 15.73
CA ALA A 198 -6.97 -27.11 14.99
C ALA A 198 -6.10 -28.03 15.88
N LEU A 199 -5.30 -27.47 16.78
CA LEU A 199 -4.43 -28.24 17.69
C LEU A 199 -5.21 -28.95 18.80
N GLN A 200 -6.35 -28.39 19.19
CA GLN A 200 -7.18 -28.90 20.30
C GLN A 200 -8.48 -29.54 19.80
N PHE A 201 -8.62 -29.78 18.49
CA PHE A 201 -9.90 -30.14 17.87
C PHE A 201 -10.54 -31.34 18.57
N ASP A 202 -9.79 -32.44 18.68
CA ASP A 202 -10.26 -33.69 19.31
C ASP A 202 -10.53 -33.57 20.82
N GLN A 203 -10.04 -32.50 21.47
CA GLN A 203 -10.20 -32.24 22.91
C GLN A 203 -11.37 -31.30 23.19
N LEU A 204 -11.78 -30.50 22.21
CA LEU A 204 -12.84 -29.53 22.34
C LEU A 204 -14.20 -30.17 22.07
N PRO A 205 -15.24 -29.88 22.87
CA PRO A 205 -16.59 -30.24 22.49
C PRO A 205 -16.94 -29.63 21.12
N PRO A 206 -17.66 -30.36 20.24
CA PRO A 206 -17.98 -29.85 18.91
C PRO A 206 -18.72 -28.50 18.94
N GLN A 207 -19.58 -28.29 19.94
CA GLN A 207 -20.31 -27.03 20.11
C GLN A 207 -19.36 -25.86 20.41
N ARG A 208 -18.26 -26.13 21.14
CA ARG A 208 -17.25 -25.14 21.44
C ARG A 208 -16.46 -24.76 20.20
N VAL A 209 -16.13 -25.71 19.33
CA VAL A 209 -15.49 -25.44 18.03
C VAL A 209 -16.34 -24.50 17.19
N VAL A 210 -17.63 -24.81 17.04
CA VAL A 210 -18.57 -23.94 16.30
C VAL A 210 -18.64 -22.55 16.93
N ALA A 211 -18.78 -22.45 18.26
CA ALA A 211 -18.87 -21.16 18.94
C ALA A 211 -17.61 -20.30 18.77
N LEU A 212 -16.42 -20.91 18.70
CA LEU A 212 -15.15 -20.19 18.54
C LEU A 212 -14.92 -19.68 17.12
N LEU A 213 -15.40 -20.39 16.11
CA LEU A 213 -15.05 -20.16 14.70
C LEU A 213 -16.21 -19.70 13.81
N ALA A 214 -17.45 -19.72 14.28
CA ALA A 214 -18.63 -19.39 13.47
C ALA A 214 -18.51 -18.06 12.73
N ASP A 215 -17.97 -17.02 13.37
CA ASP A 215 -17.82 -15.71 12.76
C ASP A 215 -16.81 -15.67 11.61
N GLN A 216 -15.76 -16.51 11.70
CA GLN A 216 -14.70 -16.66 10.70
C GLN A 216 -15.09 -17.63 9.59
N ALA A 217 -15.99 -18.59 9.87
CA ALA A 217 -16.52 -19.57 8.93
C ALA A 217 -17.64 -19.01 8.03
N ARG A 218 -17.58 -17.71 7.69
CA ARG A 218 -18.53 -17.05 6.78
C ARG A 218 -17.84 -16.60 5.49
N PRO A 219 -18.51 -16.69 4.33
CA PRO A 219 -17.99 -16.17 3.08
C PRO A 219 -17.56 -14.70 3.20
N GLY A 220 -16.47 -14.34 2.53
CA GLY A 220 -15.86 -13.01 2.59
C GLY A 220 -14.89 -12.77 3.75
N GLN A 221 -14.76 -13.72 4.70
CA GLN A 221 -13.74 -13.64 5.74
C GLN A 221 -12.38 -14.14 5.22
N PRO A 222 -11.25 -13.55 5.68
CA PRO A 222 -9.90 -13.91 5.18
C PRO A 222 -9.55 -15.40 5.33
N PHE A 223 -10.08 -16.05 6.37
CA PHE A 223 -9.81 -17.45 6.69
C PHE A 223 -11.04 -18.35 6.54
N PHE A 224 -12.02 -17.94 5.73
CA PHE A 224 -13.29 -18.64 5.55
C PHE A 224 -13.11 -20.14 5.30
N GLY A 225 -12.28 -20.53 4.33
CA GLY A 225 -12.09 -21.93 3.98
C GLY A 225 -11.55 -22.77 5.14
N SER A 226 -10.51 -22.28 5.84
CA SER A 226 -9.88 -23.02 6.94
C SER A 226 -10.75 -23.08 8.19
N ALA A 227 -11.38 -21.97 8.57
CA ALA A 227 -12.32 -21.96 9.70
C ALA A 227 -13.57 -22.79 9.39
N GLY A 228 -14.08 -22.68 8.16
CA GLY A 228 -15.24 -23.41 7.69
C GLY A 228 -15.02 -24.92 7.65
N GLU A 229 -13.83 -25.39 7.31
CA GLU A 229 -13.52 -26.82 7.35
C GLU A 229 -13.60 -27.38 8.79
N LEU A 230 -13.01 -26.68 9.78
CA LEU A 230 -13.09 -27.06 11.20
C LEU A 230 -14.53 -27.01 11.72
N VAL A 231 -15.29 -25.96 11.39
CA VAL A 231 -16.71 -25.84 11.77
C VAL A 231 -17.54 -26.94 11.11
N GLY A 232 -17.29 -27.24 9.83
CA GLY A 232 -17.95 -28.31 9.10
C GLY A 232 -17.73 -29.68 9.74
N MET A 233 -16.49 -29.99 10.11
CA MET A 233 -16.15 -31.22 10.84
C MET A 233 -16.86 -31.29 12.20
N ALA A 234 -16.85 -30.20 12.97
CA ALA A 234 -17.56 -30.16 14.25
C ALA A 234 -19.09 -30.29 14.11
N LEU A 235 -19.68 -29.78 13.01
CA LEU A 235 -21.10 -29.98 12.71
C LEU A 235 -21.40 -31.45 12.38
N LEU A 236 -20.48 -32.16 11.72
CA LEU A 236 -20.63 -33.60 11.47
C LEU A 236 -20.61 -34.41 12.77
N GLU A 237 -19.72 -34.08 13.72
CA GLU A 237 -19.69 -34.72 15.03
C GLU A 237 -20.96 -34.47 15.85
N GLN A 238 -21.67 -33.38 15.58
CA GLN A 238 -22.98 -33.08 16.16
C GLN A 238 -24.14 -33.80 15.44
N GLY A 239 -23.87 -34.54 14.37
CA GLY A 239 -24.88 -35.14 13.50
C GLY A 239 -25.61 -34.13 12.59
N ASN A 240 -25.12 -32.89 12.52
CA ASN A 240 -25.72 -31.81 11.75
C ASN A 240 -25.22 -31.81 10.29
N THR A 241 -25.51 -32.89 9.58
CA THR A 241 -25.00 -33.17 8.23
C THR A 241 -25.47 -32.17 7.18
N GLN A 242 -26.69 -31.64 7.32
CA GLN A 242 -27.23 -30.64 6.39
C GLN A 242 -26.46 -29.33 6.46
N GLN A 243 -26.20 -28.81 7.67
CA GLN A 243 -25.42 -27.57 7.82
C GLN A 243 -23.96 -27.77 7.43
N ALA A 244 -23.37 -28.91 7.78
CA ALA A 244 -22.02 -29.27 7.34
C ALA A 244 -21.90 -29.31 5.81
N GLY A 245 -22.83 -30.01 5.13
CA GLY A 245 -22.84 -30.11 3.67
C GLY A 245 -23.02 -28.75 3.00
N ALA A 246 -23.91 -27.92 3.52
CA ALA A 246 -24.10 -26.56 3.02
C ALA A 246 -22.83 -25.71 3.16
N LEU A 247 -22.13 -25.81 4.30
CA LEU A 247 -20.88 -25.08 4.56
C LEU A 247 -19.75 -25.57 3.64
N PHE A 248 -19.53 -26.88 3.52
CA PHE A 248 -18.57 -27.43 2.58
C PHE A 248 -18.88 -27.04 1.13
N GLY A 249 -20.16 -26.99 0.77
CA GLY A 249 -20.59 -26.51 -0.54
C GLY A 249 -20.29 -25.03 -0.79
N GLN A 250 -20.38 -24.17 0.22
CA GLN A 250 -19.96 -22.78 0.12
C GLN A 250 -18.44 -22.66 -0.08
N ILE A 251 -17.65 -23.41 0.71
CA ILE A 251 -16.18 -23.43 0.58
C ILE A 251 -15.77 -23.91 -0.82
N ALA A 252 -16.44 -24.94 -1.33
CA ALA A 252 -16.20 -25.52 -2.65
C ALA A 252 -16.36 -24.52 -3.82
N ARG A 253 -17.35 -23.62 -3.71
CA ARG A 253 -17.71 -22.64 -4.75
C ARG A 253 -16.98 -21.30 -4.62
N ASP A 254 -16.44 -20.99 -3.45
CA ASP A 254 -15.75 -19.71 -3.23
C ASP A 254 -14.40 -19.66 -3.93
N ALA A 255 -14.27 -18.83 -4.97
CA ALA A 255 -13.04 -18.65 -5.74
C ALA A 255 -11.89 -17.99 -4.96
N ALA A 256 -12.17 -17.35 -3.81
CA ALA A 256 -11.14 -16.80 -2.93
C ALA A 256 -10.47 -17.88 -2.05
N VAL A 257 -11.06 -19.08 -1.97
CA VAL A 257 -10.48 -20.21 -1.24
C VAL A 257 -9.46 -20.95 -2.11
N PRO A 258 -8.27 -21.32 -1.59
CA PRO A 258 -7.28 -22.11 -2.33
C PRO A 258 -7.83 -23.41 -2.90
N GLU A 259 -7.42 -23.76 -4.13
CA GLU A 259 -7.98 -24.90 -4.87
C GLU A 259 -7.90 -26.24 -4.12
N SER A 260 -6.81 -26.47 -3.37
CA SER A 260 -6.66 -27.69 -2.57
C SER A 260 -7.75 -27.83 -1.49
N LEU A 261 -8.13 -26.72 -0.84
CA LEU A 261 -9.22 -26.69 0.14
C LEU A 261 -10.58 -26.82 -0.55
N ARG A 262 -10.79 -26.15 -1.68
CA ARG A 262 -12.04 -26.28 -2.45
C ARG A 262 -12.28 -27.71 -2.91
N SER A 263 -11.25 -28.38 -3.43
CA SER A 263 -11.32 -29.76 -3.88
C SER A 263 -11.71 -30.71 -2.74
N ARG A 264 -11.10 -30.56 -1.56
CA ARG A 264 -11.46 -31.34 -0.37
C ARG A 264 -12.88 -31.05 0.09
N ALA A 265 -13.28 -29.78 0.12
CA ALA A 265 -14.63 -29.39 0.49
C ALA A 265 -15.69 -29.92 -0.48
N ARG A 266 -15.42 -29.96 -1.80
CA ARG A 266 -16.31 -30.60 -2.80
C ARG A 266 -16.53 -32.07 -2.51
N GLN A 267 -15.47 -32.79 -2.16
CA GLN A 267 -15.56 -34.21 -1.80
C GLN A 267 -16.45 -34.39 -0.57
N MET A 268 -16.24 -33.60 0.48
CA MET A 268 -17.07 -33.63 1.69
C MET A 268 -18.53 -33.26 1.42
N ALA A 269 -18.78 -32.21 0.62
CA ALA A 269 -20.11 -31.79 0.24
C ALA A 269 -20.85 -32.88 -0.56
N GLY A 270 -20.17 -33.52 -1.51
CA GLY A 270 -20.72 -34.61 -2.31
C GLY A 270 -21.11 -35.83 -1.46
N LEU A 271 -20.30 -36.20 -0.47
CA LEU A 271 -20.63 -37.26 0.50
C LEU A 271 -21.88 -36.93 1.32
N LEU A 272 -22.17 -35.65 1.51
CA LEU A 272 -23.32 -35.15 2.26
C LEU A 272 -24.53 -34.82 1.36
N GLY A 273 -24.47 -35.22 0.08
CA GLY A 273 -25.56 -35.03 -0.88
C GLY A 273 -25.72 -33.60 -1.39
N VAL A 274 -24.71 -32.74 -1.22
CA VAL A 274 -24.70 -31.38 -1.76
C VAL A 274 -23.95 -31.38 -3.08
N ASP A 275 -24.70 -31.14 -4.16
CA ASP A 275 -24.08 -30.93 -5.47
C ASP A 275 -23.33 -29.60 -5.49
N THR A 276 -22.05 -29.69 -5.83
CA THR A 276 -21.09 -28.58 -5.87
C THR A 276 -20.40 -28.46 -7.21
N ILE A 277 -20.76 -29.32 -8.17
CA ILE A 277 -20.19 -29.31 -9.51
C ILE A 277 -21.00 -28.31 -10.33
N GLU A 278 -20.46 -27.12 -10.54
CA GLU A 278 -20.90 -26.27 -11.65
C GLU A 278 -20.42 -26.94 -12.94
N ASP A 279 -21.39 -27.50 -13.67
CA ASP A 279 -21.32 -28.08 -15.01
C ASP A 279 -20.06 -28.91 -15.35
N VAL A 280 -20.21 -30.24 -15.19
CA VAL A 280 -19.34 -31.30 -15.74
C VAL A 280 -18.89 -31.03 -17.19
N ARG A 281 -19.72 -30.32 -17.98
CA ARG A 281 -19.43 -29.94 -19.37
C ARG A 281 -18.27 -28.96 -19.53
N GLU A 282 -18.01 -28.08 -18.57
CA GLU A 282 -16.94 -27.07 -18.67
C GLU A 282 -15.57 -27.71 -18.40
N VAL A 283 -15.49 -28.63 -17.44
CA VAL A 283 -14.26 -29.38 -17.11
C VAL A 283 -13.89 -30.36 -18.23
N ILE A 284 -14.88 -31.03 -18.84
CA ILE A 284 -14.66 -31.90 -20.00
C ILE A 284 -14.26 -31.08 -21.24
N GLY A 285 -14.78 -29.85 -21.40
CA GLY A 285 -14.36 -28.94 -22.47
C GLY A 285 -12.91 -28.48 -22.38
N GLN A 286 -12.38 -28.33 -21.15
CA GLN A 286 -10.97 -27.96 -20.94
C GLN A 286 -9.99 -29.15 -21.08
N GLN A 287 -10.45 -30.38 -20.85
CA GLN A 287 -9.63 -31.59 -21.01
C GLN A 287 -9.81 -32.30 -22.37
N GLY A 288 -10.86 -31.96 -23.14
CA GLY A 288 -11.25 -32.62 -24.38
C GLY A 288 -10.77 -31.99 -25.69
N ALA A 289 -9.92 -30.96 -25.65
CA ALA A 289 -9.32 -30.38 -26.86
C ALA A 289 -8.16 -31.23 -27.41
N VAL A 290 -8.42 -32.50 -27.72
CA VAL A 290 -7.60 -33.29 -28.64
C VAL A 290 -8.25 -33.14 -30.01
N PRO A 291 -7.58 -32.55 -31.02
CA PRO A 291 -8.17 -32.43 -32.35
C PRO A 291 -8.27 -33.83 -32.97
N GLN A 292 -9.47 -34.40 -32.94
CA GLN A 292 -9.83 -35.51 -33.82
C GLN A 292 -10.00 -34.95 -35.23
N GLY A 293 -9.03 -35.24 -36.09
CA GLY A 293 -9.07 -34.87 -37.49
C GLY A 293 -8.03 -35.65 -38.26
N GLU A 294 -8.35 -36.90 -38.60
CA GLU A 294 -8.20 -37.44 -39.95
C GLU A 294 -8.79 -38.86 -40.01
N ALA A 295 -10.01 -38.94 -40.54
CA ALA A 295 -10.58 -40.17 -41.04
C ALA A 295 -10.06 -40.40 -42.47
N GLY A 296 -9.44 -41.57 -42.69
CA GLY A 296 -9.13 -42.12 -44.02
C GLY A 296 -9.73 -43.54 -44.15
N PRO A 297 -10.17 -43.95 -45.35
CA PRO A 297 -11.35 -44.79 -45.52
C PRO A 297 -11.10 -46.31 -45.46
N ALA A 298 -12.17 -47.03 -45.17
CA ALA A 298 -12.26 -48.49 -45.14
C ALA A 298 -12.20 -49.15 -46.53
N ALA A 299 -11.41 -50.22 -46.66
CA ALA A 299 -11.52 -51.41 -47.53
C ALA A 299 -10.24 -52.26 -47.31
N ALA A 300 -10.17 -53.60 -47.20
CA ALA A 300 -11.07 -54.70 -47.45
C ALA A 300 -10.61 -55.98 -46.67
N ALA A 301 -11.54 -56.93 -46.58
CA ALA A 301 -11.58 -58.35 -46.16
C ALA A 301 -10.28 -59.23 -45.97
N PRO A 302 -10.40 -60.42 -45.32
CA PRO A 302 -9.30 -61.18 -44.70
C PRO A 302 -8.78 -62.38 -45.51
N ALA A 303 -7.56 -62.83 -45.22
CA ALA A 303 -7.01 -64.17 -45.52
C ALA A 303 -5.85 -64.42 -44.52
N ALA A 304 -5.97 -65.37 -43.58
CA ALA A 304 -5.56 -66.78 -43.72
C ALA A 304 -4.04 -66.96 -43.93
N GLU A 305 -3.30 -67.20 -42.85
CA GLU A 305 -2.56 -68.46 -42.56
C GLU A 305 -2.06 -68.46 -41.11
#